data_AF-A0A6G0IPZ4-F1
#
_entry.id   AF-A0A6G0IPZ4-F1
#
_cell.length_a   1.000
_cell.length_b   1.000
_cell.length_c   1.000
_cell.angle_alpha   90.00
_cell.angle_beta   90.00
_cell.angle_gamma   90.00
#
_symmetry.space_group_name_H-M   'P 1'
#
loop_
_entity.id
_entity.type
_entity.pdbx_description
1 polymer ?
#
loop_
_entity_poly.entity_id
_entity_poly.type
_entity_poly.pdbx_seq_one_letter_code
_entity_poly.pdbx_strand_id
1 'polypeptide(L)'
;MDKDSVLTHFLKAKTMSTLLGGELPVSVINNKKYISPLTSEAQVTDRNVEDTSLDGAIHTALCDEGRSVILVGPEGSGKTTALEKLVVDWAKGEHLQNFSYVFHFRFRELNSINDMLSLETLMLHHHGHIPPESMPLLLQKPEDVLFVFDDLDQCKQSLDPSVHTLCSDPSQGGPRCRV
;
A
#
# COMPACT_ATOMS: atom_id res chain seq x y z
N MET A 1 -5.59 -2.86 -14.31
CA MET A 1 -6.07 -1.66 -13.59
C MET A 1 -5.91 -0.45 -14.49
N ASP A 2 -6.88 0.48 -14.55
CA ASP A 2 -6.68 1.74 -15.26
C ASP A 2 -5.80 2.69 -14.44
N LYS A 3 -4.57 2.93 -14.91
CA LYS A 3 -3.57 3.73 -14.20
C LYS A 3 -3.90 5.22 -14.21
N ASP A 4 -4.60 5.70 -15.23
CA ASP A 4 -5.03 7.10 -15.31
C ASP A 4 -6.09 7.43 -14.25
N SER A 5 -7.02 6.51 -14.00
CA SER A 5 -7.97 6.61 -12.89
C SER A 5 -7.28 6.60 -11.52
N VAL A 6 -6.23 5.80 -11.35
CA VAL A 6 -5.44 5.77 -10.10
C VAL A 6 -4.74 7.11 -9.89
N LEU A 7 -4.05 7.63 -10.91
CA LEU A 7 -3.45 8.96 -10.87
C LEU A 7 -4.51 9.99 -10.54
N THR A 8 -5.64 9.99 -11.24
CA THR A 8 -6.74 10.93 -10.99
C THR A 8 -7.26 10.83 -9.56
N HIS A 9 -7.40 9.65 -8.99
CA HIS A 9 -7.82 9.45 -7.61
C HIS A 9 -6.83 10.07 -6.61
N PHE A 10 -5.55 9.77 -6.74
CA PHE A 10 -4.50 10.33 -5.87
C PHE A 10 -4.30 11.84 -6.08
N LEU A 11 -4.53 12.34 -7.31
CA LEU A 11 -4.42 13.75 -7.67
C LEU A 11 -5.65 14.57 -7.24
N LYS A 12 -6.86 13.99 -7.26
CA LYS A 12 -8.09 14.65 -6.80
C LYS A 12 -8.27 14.56 -5.29
N ALA A 13 -7.84 13.48 -4.66
CA ALA A 13 -7.99 13.25 -3.23
C ALA A 13 -6.87 13.91 -2.43
N LYS A 14 -6.88 15.25 -2.30
CA LYS A 14 -6.53 15.94 -1.02
C LYS A 14 -6.54 17.47 -1.10
N THR A 15 -7.14 18.03 -0.05
CA THR A 15 -7.01 19.41 0.44
C THR A 15 -5.55 19.72 0.83
N MET A 16 -5.15 21.01 0.79
CA MET A 16 -3.81 21.47 1.17
C MET A 16 -3.36 20.88 2.52
N SER A 17 -2.16 20.29 2.57
CA SER A 17 -1.59 19.74 3.80
C SER A 17 -0.76 20.81 4.50
N THR A 18 -1.17 21.22 5.70
CA THR A 18 -0.40 22.15 6.54
C THR A 18 0.97 21.58 6.95
N LEU A 19 1.07 20.25 7.03
CA LEU A 19 2.31 19.52 7.33
C LEU A 19 3.33 19.57 6.20
N LEU A 20 2.91 19.91 4.98
CA LEU A 20 3.77 20.07 3.80
C LEU A 20 4.00 21.54 3.48
N GLY A 21 3.92 22.43 4.48
CA GLY A 21 4.03 23.87 4.27
C GLY A 21 2.89 24.46 3.44
N GLY A 22 1.74 23.79 3.40
CA GLY A 22 0.60 24.15 2.57
C GLY A 22 0.68 23.60 1.14
N GLU A 23 1.75 22.90 0.75
CA GLU A 23 1.81 22.26 -0.57
C GLU A 23 0.88 21.03 -0.65
N LEU A 24 0.40 20.73 -1.85
CA LEU A 24 -0.28 19.47 -2.11
C LEU A 24 0.74 18.32 -2.03
N PRO A 25 0.39 17.16 -1.45
CA PRO A 25 1.26 15.98 -1.43
C PRO A 25 1.81 15.64 -2.81
N VAL A 26 0.99 15.73 -3.86
CA VAL A 26 1.46 15.47 -5.23
C VAL A 26 2.47 16.51 -5.73
N SER A 27 2.36 17.78 -5.33
CA SER A 27 3.35 18.79 -5.69
C SER A 27 4.69 18.50 -5.02
N VAL A 28 4.67 18.05 -3.76
CA VAL A 28 5.89 17.63 -3.04
C VAL A 28 6.51 16.40 -3.70
N ILE A 29 5.68 15.42 -4.06
CA ILE A 29 6.10 14.16 -4.72
C ILE A 29 6.67 14.43 -6.11
N ASN A 30 5.97 15.18 -6.96
CA ASN A 30 6.40 15.47 -8.34
C ASN A 30 7.66 16.33 -8.37
N ASN A 31 7.80 17.26 -7.43
CA ASN A 31 8.98 18.11 -7.33
C ASN A 31 10.13 17.47 -6.54
N LYS A 32 10.00 16.20 -6.13
CA LYS A 32 10.99 15.46 -5.33
C LYS A 32 11.41 16.21 -4.04
N LYS A 33 10.47 16.93 -3.42
CA LYS A 33 10.69 17.75 -2.22
C LYS A 33 10.49 16.93 -0.92
N TYR A 34 10.90 15.67 -0.89
CA TYR A 34 10.77 14.83 0.30
C TYR A 34 12.07 14.05 0.53
N ILE A 35 12.34 13.68 1.78
CA ILE A 35 13.46 12.83 2.15
C ILE A 35 13.01 11.38 1.96
N SER A 36 13.67 10.63 1.08
CA SER A 36 13.41 9.21 0.91
C SER A 36 13.69 8.48 2.24
N PRO A 37 12.73 7.70 2.77
CA PRO A 37 12.99 6.91 3.97
C PRO A 37 14.13 5.93 3.72
N LEU A 38 15.05 5.82 4.68
CA LEU A 38 16.05 4.75 4.68
C LEU A 38 15.37 3.43 5.01
N THR A 39 15.50 2.42 4.16
CA THR A 39 15.04 1.06 4.43
C THR A 39 16.21 0.24 4.99
N SER A 40 16.05 -0.37 6.17
CA SER A 40 17.00 -1.38 6.66
C SER A 40 16.41 -2.77 6.47
N GLU A 41 17.17 -3.68 5.85
CA GLU A 41 16.82 -5.09 5.78
C GLU A 41 16.73 -5.71 7.18
N ALA A 42 15.62 -6.40 7.46
CA ALA A 42 15.52 -7.25 8.64
C ALA A 42 16.17 -8.60 8.30
N GLN A 43 17.45 -8.75 8.70
CA GLN A 43 18.28 -9.96 8.73
C GLN A 43 18.84 -10.51 7.40
N VAL A 44 20.03 -10.04 7.01
CA VAL A 44 21.15 -10.93 6.59
C VAL A 44 22.46 -10.34 7.11
N THR A 45 23.25 -11.17 7.77
CA THR A 45 24.62 -10.89 8.21
C THR A 45 25.54 -10.63 7.02
N ASP A 46 26.23 -9.50 7.08
CA ASP A 46 27.53 -9.24 6.44
C ASP A 46 27.53 -9.15 4.89
N ARG A 47 27.27 -7.94 4.37
CA ARG A 47 27.95 -7.35 3.20
C ARG A 47 27.50 -5.91 2.93
N ASN A 48 28.49 -5.04 2.69
CA ASN A 48 28.47 -3.68 2.13
C ASN A 48 27.13 -2.94 2.07
N VAL A 49 27.02 -1.87 2.86
CA VAL A 49 25.97 -0.86 2.80
C VAL A 49 26.04 -0.13 1.46
N GLU A 50 25.44 -0.69 0.42
CA GLU A 50 25.02 0.07 -0.75
C GLU A 50 23.68 0.74 -0.44
N ASP A 51 23.63 2.03 -0.76
CA ASP A 51 22.50 2.94 -0.63
C ASP A 51 21.30 2.35 -1.41
N THR A 52 20.52 1.50 -0.76
CA THR A 52 19.44 0.74 -1.40
C THR A 52 18.22 1.63 -1.46
N SER A 53 17.91 2.10 -2.67
CA SER A 53 16.64 2.78 -2.96
C SER A 53 15.47 1.95 -2.43
N LEU A 54 14.39 2.60 -1.98
CA LEU A 54 13.15 1.95 -1.55
C LEU A 54 12.66 0.90 -2.57
N ASP A 55 12.81 1.18 -3.87
CA ASP A 55 12.47 0.25 -4.95
C ASP A 55 13.35 -1.00 -4.93
N GLY A 56 14.64 -0.85 -4.64
CA GLY A 56 15.60 -1.95 -4.53
C GLY A 56 15.32 -2.82 -3.31
N ALA A 57 14.95 -2.21 -2.18
CA ALA A 57 14.53 -2.94 -0.99
C ALA A 57 13.22 -3.71 -1.22
N ILE A 58 12.25 -3.10 -1.91
CA ILE A 58 11.00 -3.76 -2.30
C ILE A 58 11.29 -4.93 -3.24
N HIS A 59 12.10 -4.71 -4.27
CA HIS A 59 12.44 -5.75 -5.24
C HIS A 59 13.18 -6.91 -4.58
N THR A 60 14.12 -6.62 -3.67
CA THR A 60 14.87 -7.67 -2.96
C THR A 60 13.95 -8.45 -2.03
N ALA A 61 13.14 -7.76 -1.22
CA ALA A 61 12.25 -8.38 -0.25
C ALA A 61 11.11 -9.18 -0.89
N LEU A 62 10.69 -8.84 -2.11
CA LEU A 62 9.65 -9.57 -2.85
C LEU A 62 10.21 -10.62 -3.84
N CYS A 63 11.54 -10.63 -4.06
CA CYS A 63 12.21 -11.67 -4.86
C CYS A 63 12.76 -12.83 -4.01
N ASP A 64 13.19 -12.58 -2.77
CA ASP A 64 13.44 -13.64 -1.80
C ASP A 64 12.11 -14.12 -1.22
N GLU A 65 12.04 -15.25 -0.48
CA GLU A 65 10.77 -15.80 0.06
C GLU A 65 9.95 -14.85 0.99
N GLY A 66 10.39 -13.59 1.13
CA GLY A 66 9.62 -12.49 1.71
C GLY A 66 8.39 -12.14 0.89
N ARG A 67 7.27 -11.93 1.58
CA ARG A 67 5.99 -11.47 1.00
C ARG A 67 5.55 -10.10 1.53
N SER A 68 6.40 -9.45 2.34
CA SER A 68 6.07 -8.19 2.99
C SER A 68 7.29 -7.30 3.23
N VAL A 69 7.07 -5.99 3.18
CA VAL A 69 8.06 -4.95 3.49
C VAL A 69 7.42 -4.01 4.50
N ILE A 70 8.16 -3.64 5.54
CA ILE A 70 7.68 -2.72 6.58
C ILE A 70 8.49 -1.43 6.51
N LEU A 71 7.79 -0.32 6.33
CA LEU A 71 8.38 1.01 6.36
C LEU A 71 8.30 1.60 7.79
N VAL A 72 9.44 1.68 8.47
CA VAL A 72 9.52 2.18 9.85
C VAL A 72 10.24 3.54 9.88
N GLY A 73 9.76 4.44 10.72
CA GLY A 73 10.39 5.74 10.92
C GLY A 73 9.61 6.63 11.90
N PRO A 74 10.23 7.71 12.40
CA PRO A 74 9.58 8.64 13.32
C PRO A 74 8.31 9.29 12.75
N GLU A 75 7.48 9.87 13.62
CA GLU A 75 6.38 10.73 13.18
C GLU A 75 6.91 11.89 12.32
N GLY A 76 6.20 12.24 11.25
CA GLY A 76 6.62 13.30 10.34
C GLY A 76 7.77 12.93 9.40
N SER A 77 8.30 11.70 9.43
CA SER A 77 9.41 11.28 8.55
C SER A 77 9.01 11.08 7.07
N GLY A 78 7.76 11.34 6.70
CA GLY A 78 7.29 11.24 5.32
C GLY A 78 6.93 9.83 4.82
N LYS A 79 6.70 8.85 5.72
CA LYS A 79 6.33 7.47 5.34
C LYS A 79 5.13 7.41 4.38
N THR A 80 4.01 8.04 4.76
CA THR A 80 2.81 8.15 3.92
C THR A 80 3.13 8.79 2.56
N THR A 81 3.93 9.86 2.53
CA THR A 81 4.33 10.51 1.28
C THR A 81 5.17 9.59 0.39
N ALA A 82 6.03 8.77 0.97
CA ALA A 82 6.81 7.77 0.24
C ALA A 82 5.93 6.65 -0.34
N LEU A 83 4.96 6.13 0.43
CA LEU A 83 3.98 5.15 -0.05
C LEU A 83 3.08 5.74 -1.14
N GLU A 84 2.57 6.96 -0.96
CA GLU A 84 1.77 7.66 -1.97
C GLU A 84 2.58 7.89 -3.26
N LYS A 85 3.87 8.26 -3.14
CA LYS A 85 4.75 8.37 -4.29
C LYS A 85 4.93 7.05 -5.02
N LEU A 86 5.17 5.96 -4.28
CA LEU A 86 5.35 4.63 -4.85
C LEU A 86 4.18 4.25 -5.77
N VAL A 87 2.94 4.52 -5.32
CA VAL A 87 1.73 4.27 -6.10
C VAL A 87 1.62 5.20 -7.31
N VAL A 88 1.99 6.49 -7.14
CA VAL A 88 2.00 7.46 -8.26
C VAL A 88 3.02 7.07 -9.32
N ASP A 89 4.24 6.71 -8.94
CA ASP A 89 5.30 6.32 -9.87
C ASP A 89 4.94 5.00 -10.58
N TRP A 90 4.33 4.05 -9.88
CA TRP A 90 3.76 2.85 -10.49
C TRP A 90 2.68 3.17 -11.55
N ALA A 91 1.78 4.10 -11.23
CA ALA A 91 0.71 4.50 -12.13
C ALA A 91 1.24 5.29 -13.35
N LYS A 92 2.33 6.04 -13.19
CA LYS A 92 3.04 6.70 -14.33
C LYS A 92 3.85 5.75 -15.19
N GLY A 93 4.08 4.51 -14.74
CA GLY A 93 4.91 3.55 -15.46
C GLY A 93 6.41 3.64 -15.14
N GLU A 94 6.78 4.36 -14.08
CA GLU A 94 8.19 4.66 -13.77
C GLU A 94 8.84 3.53 -12.95
N HIS A 95 8.12 2.96 -11.97
CA HIS A 95 8.64 1.95 -11.03
C HIS A 95 7.63 0.82 -10.78
N LEU A 96 8.06 -0.32 -10.21
CA LEU A 96 7.18 -1.45 -9.82
C LEU A 96 6.28 -2.05 -10.92
N GLN A 97 6.72 -2.00 -12.19
CA GLN A 97 5.92 -2.46 -13.33
C GLN A 97 5.75 -3.99 -13.43
N ASN A 98 6.44 -4.74 -12.57
CA ASN A 98 6.19 -6.16 -12.36
C ASN A 98 4.81 -6.42 -11.72
N PHE A 99 4.19 -5.42 -11.07
CA PHE A 99 2.82 -5.52 -10.56
C PHE A 99 1.81 -4.95 -11.55
N SER A 100 0.82 -5.77 -11.90
CA SER A 100 -0.33 -5.37 -12.74
C SER A 100 -1.36 -4.55 -11.96
N TYR A 101 -1.42 -4.74 -10.64
CA TYR A 101 -2.36 -4.07 -9.74
C TYR A 101 -1.66 -3.62 -8.45
N VAL A 102 -1.95 -2.40 -8.01
CA VAL A 102 -1.46 -1.84 -6.75
C VAL A 102 -2.62 -1.25 -5.97
N PHE A 103 -2.92 -1.83 -4.82
CA PHE A 103 -3.98 -1.38 -3.93
C PHE A 103 -3.39 -0.61 -2.77
N HIS A 104 -3.94 0.57 -2.48
CA HIS A 104 -3.48 1.41 -1.38
C HIS A 104 -4.60 1.59 -0.38
N PHE A 105 -4.42 0.98 0.79
CA PHE A 105 -5.40 1.02 1.88
C PHE A 105 -4.84 1.82 3.05
N ARG A 106 -5.60 2.83 3.48
CA ARG A 106 -5.30 3.56 4.70
C ARG A 106 -6.16 3.03 5.84
N PHE A 107 -5.55 2.63 6.96
CA PHE A 107 -6.32 2.08 8.08
C PHE A 107 -7.36 3.04 8.63
N ARG A 108 -7.13 4.35 8.58
CA ARG A 108 -8.14 5.35 8.94
C ARG A 108 -9.42 5.26 8.11
N GLU A 109 -9.32 4.86 6.84
CA GLU A 109 -10.48 4.67 5.95
C GLU A 109 -11.12 3.32 6.21
N LEU A 110 -10.31 2.26 6.32
CA LEU A 110 -10.77 0.91 6.67
C LEU A 110 -11.55 0.89 7.99
N ASN A 111 -11.09 1.65 8.99
CA ASN A 111 -11.75 1.79 10.30
C ASN A 111 -13.14 2.45 10.23
N SER A 112 -13.50 3.08 9.11
CA SER A 112 -14.82 3.70 8.91
C SER A 112 -15.82 2.72 8.28
N ILE A 113 -15.36 1.57 7.79
CA ILE A 113 -16.21 0.51 7.25
C ILE A 113 -16.78 -0.28 8.43
N ASN A 114 -18.10 -0.21 8.60
CA ASN A 114 -18.82 -0.95 9.64
C ASN A 114 -19.31 -2.33 9.16
N ASP A 115 -19.23 -2.58 7.86
CA ASP A 115 -19.70 -3.81 7.23
C ASP A 115 -18.59 -4.85 7.12
N MET A 116 -19.00 -6.11 7.12
CA MET A 116 -18.10 -7.23 6.90
C MET A 116 -17.90 -7.44 5.41
N LEU A 117 -16.79 -6.94 4.89
CA LEU A 117 -16.45 -7.07 3.48
C LEU A 117 -15.55 -8.29 3.25
N SER A 118 -15.76 -8.98 2.13
CA SER A 118 -14.76 -9.89 1.58
C SER A 118 -13.58 -9.09 1.01
N LEU A 119 -12.44 -9.74 0.79
CA LEU A 119 -11.30 -9.09 0.15
C LEU A 119 -11.69 -8.54 -1.24
N GLU A 120 -12.45 -9.32 -2.01
CA GLU A 120 -12.98 -8.90 -3.30
C GLU A 120 -13.84 -7.63 -3.19
N THR A 121 -14.78 -7.61 -2.24
CA THR A 121 -15.67 -6.45 -2.04
C THR A 121 -14.87 -5.25 -1.56
N LEU A 122 -13.89 -5.44 -0.69
CA LEU A 122 -13.03 -4.37 -0.19
C LEU A 122 -12.25 -3.69 -1.31
N MET A 123 -11.67 -4.49 -2.22
CA MET A 123 -10.92 -4.03 -3.37
C MET A 123 -11.81 -3.23 -4.32
N LEU A 124 -13.01 -3.73 -4.65
CA LEU A 124 -13.96 -3.02 -5.50
C LEU A 124 -14.49 -1.73 -4.85
N HIS A 125 -14.70 -1.73 -3.54
CA HIS A 125 -15.21 -0.58 -2.80
C HIS A 125 -14.20 0.58 -2.76
N HIS A 126 -12.94 0.29 -2.44
CA HIS A 126 -11.89 1.31 -2.36
C HIS A 126 -11.33 1.71 -3.72
N HIS A 127 -11.35 0.80 -4.69
CA HIS A 127 -10.80 1.00 -6.02
C HIS A 127 -11.87 0.81 -7.10
N GLY A 128 -12.95 1.59 -7.01
CA GLY A 128 -14.11 1.53 -7.93
C GLY A 128 -13.84 1.84 -9.41
N HIS A 129 -12.58 2.06 -9.78
CA HIS A 129 -12.09 2.12 -11.16
C HIS A 129 -11.66 0.74 -11.70
N ILE A 130 -11.68 -0.29 -10.87
CA ILE A 130 -11.40 -1.67 -11.29
C ILE A 130 -12.70 -2.27 -11.80
N PRO A 131 -12.71 -2.77 -13.05
CA PRO A 131 -13.88 -3.46 -13.56
C PRO A 131 -14.11 -4.77 -12.79
N PRO A 132 -15.31 -5.05 -12.26
CA PRO A 132 -15.59 -6.28 -11.51
C PRO A 132 -15.21 -7.57 -12.25
N GLU A 133 -15.31 -7.58 -13.57
CA GLU A 133 -14.92 -8.71 -14.42
C GLU A 133 -13.42 -9.05 -14.37
N SER A 134 -12.58 -8.14 -13.88
CA SER A 134 -11.14 -8.37 -13.73
C SER A 134 -10.76 -9.11 -12.44
N MET A 135 -11.67 -9.18 -11.46
CA MET A 135 -11.40 -9.82 -10.15
C MET A 135 -11.01 -11.31 -10.28
N PRO A 136 -11.69 -12.15 -11.09
CA PRO A 136 -11.30 -13.56 -11.22
C PRO A 136 -9.89 -13.76 -11.78
N LEU A 137 -9.43 -12.88 -12.67
CA LEU A 137 -8.08 -12.94 -13.24
C LEU A 137 -7.04 -12.47 -12.23
N LEU A 138 -7.37 -11.44 -11.47
CA LEU A 138 -6.53 -10.91 -10.41
C LEU A 138 -6.29 -11.96 -9.32
N LEU A 139 -7.36 -12.62 -8.86
CA LEU A 139 -7.29 -13.67 -7.84
C LEU A 139 -6.54 -14.94 -8.31
N GLN A 140 -6.42 -15.15 -9.62
CA GLN A 140 -5.62 -16.24 -10.21
C GLN A 140 -4.12 -15.93 -10.29
N LYS A 141 -3.71 -14.66 -10.16
CA LYS A 141 -2.33 -14.21 -10.24
C LYS A 141 -1.96 -13.30 -9.07
N PRO A 142 -1.97 -13.82 -7.83
CA PRO A 142 -1.67 -13.01 -6.65
C PRO A 142 -0.26 -12.40 -6.68
N GLU A 143 0.69 -13.00 -7.41
CA GLU A 143 2.05 -12.48 -7.60
C GLU A 143 2.11 -11.16 -8.39
N ASP A 144 1.10 -10.87 -9.19
CA ASP A 144 1.00 -9.63 -9.98
C ASP A 144 0.35 -8.48 -9.18
N VAL A 145 0.05 -8.69 -7.89
CA VAL A 145 -0.71 -7.76 -7.06
C VAL A 145 0.11 -7.30 -5.86
N LEU A 146 0.19 -5.98 -5.67
CA LEU A 146 0.80 -5.36 -4.51
C LEU A 146 -0.26 -4.70 -3.62
N PHE A 147 -0.22 -5.03 -2.33
CA PHE A 147 -0.98 -4.33 -1.30
C PHE A 147 -0.08 -3.37 -0.54
N VAL A 148 -0.46 -2.10 -0.52
CA VAL A 148 0.19 -1.04 0.25
C VAL A 148 -0.74 -0.64 1.40
N PHE A 149 -0.32 -0.96 2.62
CA PHE A 149 -1.05 -0.60 3.84
C PHE A 149 -0.37 0.59 4.51
N ASP A 150 -1.11 1.68 4.71
CA ASP A 150 -0.64 2.93 5.33
C ASP A 150 -1.44 3.22 6.61
N ASP A 151 -0.87 4.03 7.51
CA ASP A 151 -1.40 4.34 8.84
C ASP A 151 -1.59 3.08 9.73
N LEU A 152 -0.68 2.10 9.68
CA LEU A 152 -0.75 0.85 10.48
C LEU A 152 -0.93 1.09 11.99
N ASP A 153 -0.35 2.17 12.51
CA ASP A 153 -0.48 2.63 13.90
C ASP A 153 -1.92 3.02 14.28
N GLN A 154 -2.78 3.29 13.29
CA GLN A 154 -4.19 3.63 13.48
C GLN A 154 -5.12 2.40 13.41
N CYS A 155 -4.60 1.19 13.23
CA CYS A 155 -5.43 -0.01 13.19
C CYS A 155 -6.16 -0.22 14.52
N LYS A 156 -7.49 -0.33 14.48
CA LYS A 156 -8.32 -0.56 15.70
C LYS A 156 -8.44 -2.03 16.07
N GLN A 157 -8.07 -2.95 15.18
CA GLN A 157 -8.20 -4.39 15.38
C GLN A 157 -6.83 -5.02 15.64
N SER A 158 -6.81 -6.13 16.36
CA SER A 158 -5.58 -6.88 16.53
C SER A 158 -5.14 -7.46 15.19
N LEU A 159 -3.86 -7.31 14.86
CA LEU A 159 -3.25 -7.97 13.70
C LEU A 159 -2.62 -9.33 14.08
N ASP A 160 -2.80 -9.78 15.32
CA ASP A 160 -2.30 -11.06 15.80
C ASP A 160 -3.14 -12.21 15.18
N PRO A 161 -2.55 -13.10 14.37
CA PRO A 161 -3.27 -14.20 13.74
C PRO A 161 -3.75 -15.24 14.75
N SER A 162 -3.24 -15.26 15.97
CA SER A 162 -3.68 -16.20 17.02
C SER A 162 -5.05 -15.85 17.61
N VAL A 163 -5.48 -14.58 17.49
CA VAL A 163 -6.77 -14.12 18.05
C VAL A 163 -7.90 -14.10 17.02
N HIS A 164 -7.61 -14.37 15.75
CA HIS A 164 -8.57 -14.33 14.66
C HIS A 164 -8.61 -15.64 13.87
N THR A 165 -9.81 -16.06 13.45
CA THR A 165 -9.93 -17.14 12.48
C THR A 165 -9.45 -16.64 11.12
N LEU A 166 -8.36 -17.21 10.60
CA LEU A 166 -7.85 -16.85 9.29
C LEU A 166 -8.83 -17.32 8.20
N CYS A 167 -9.08 -16.44 7.22
CA CYS A 167 -9.87 -16.74 6.04
C CYS A 167 -8.95 -16.99 4.85
N SER A 168 -9.25 -18.00 4.03
CA SER A 168 -8.50 -18.31 2.81
C SER A 168 -9.31 -18.10 1.53
N ASP A 169 -10.61 -17.85 1.65
CA ASP A 169 -11.50 -17.58 0.52
C ASP A 169 -11.63 -16.05 0.33
N PRO A 170 -11.13 -15.49 -0.79
CA PRO A 170 -11.19 -14.04 -1.04
C PRO A 170 -12.62 -13.52 -1.27
N SER A 171 -13.59 -14.40 -1.55
CA SER A 171 -15.00 -14.07 -1.75
C SER A 171 -15.80 -14.14 -0.45
N GLN A 172 -15.27 -14.80 0.59
CA GLN A 172 -15.92 -14.91 1.89
C GLN A 172 -15.77 -13.60 2.67
N GLY A 173 -16.88 -13.07 3.18
CA GLY A 173 -16.86 -11.97 4.15
C GLY A 173 -16.12 -12.39 5.42
N GLY A 174 -15.30 -11.50 6.00
CA GLY A 174 -14.46 -11.83 7.16
C GLY A 174 -15.26 -12.39 8.36
N PRO A 175 -14.59 -12.98 9.37
CA PRO A 175 -15.26 -13.43 10.61
C PRO A 175 -15.65 -12.26 11.52
N ARG A 176 -16.77 -12.38 12.26
CA ARG A 176 -17.18 -11.36 13.23
C ARG A 176 -16.12 -11.33 14.32
N CYS A 177 -15.29 -10.29 14.34
CA CYS A 177 -14.43 -10.02 15.50
C CYS A 177 -15.36 -9.78 16.69
N ARG A 178 -15.47 -10.76 17.59
CA ARG A 178 -16.15 -10.57 18.87
C ARG A 178 -15.31 -9.57 19.66
N VAL A 179 -15.91 -8.41 19.97
CA VAL A 179 -15.40 -7.46 20.95
C VAL A 179 -15.44 -8.10 22.33
#